data_AF-A0A937T8B1-F1
#
_entry.id   AF-A0A937T8B1-F1
#
_cell.length_a   1.000
_cell.length_b   1.000
_cell.length_c   1.000
_cell.angle_alpha   90.00
_cell.angle_beta   90.00
_cell.angle_gamma   90.00
#
_symmetry.space_group_name_H-M   'P 1'
#
loop_
_entity.id
_entity.type
_entity.pdbx_description
1 polymer ?
#
loop_
_entity_poly.entity_id
_entity_poly.type
_entity_poly.pdbx_seq_one_letter_code
_entity_poly.pdbx_strand_id
1 'polypeptide(L)'
;MRDFNSDIHYDEEPPNEFLPDLTKQEPYIQQAVDAIEEFFRRRKTPFHFRQLQVLFETQFFHITTAQAIYRLKDRGILQTKRFKAGTNVATFVFPSYLLNSQNTKKTLETHMKSKARTISLYASPYIAKDLADHFESLTKYELRSNNLTIVSSHSNEYKNRKWKKSKANLDFIAEHPDGRVFGVQAKNELKPIEKEELEEQLEICSHLKIKPIFVVRYMPFSFTHLIKQQQGFLLVIGNQIWPLGHRKLCENIKSRMSISTNLIPQKLKELAPKLRSEWPIEIRTDIPEDASKRLNYWITSGKYPPTATKHAATTTNRPPS
;
A
#
# COMPACT_ATOMS: atom_id res chain seq x y z
N MET A 1 2.25 -12.50 25.01
CA MET A 1 2.11 -12.85 23.58
C MET A 1 1.14 -11.85 22.98
N ARG A 2 1.58 -11.03 22.02
CA ARG A 2 0.68 -10.20 21.21
C ARG A 2 0.46 -10.98 19.92
N ASP A 3 -0.75 -11.42 19.70
CA ASP A 3 -1.17 -12.01 18.44
C ASP A 3 -1.07 -10.93 17.36
N PHE A 4 0.04 -10.94 16.63
CA PHE A 4 0.15 -10.28 15.35
C PHE A 4 -0.57 -11.16 14.34
N ASN A 5 -1.90 -11.01 14.27
CA ASN A 5 -2.63 -11.41 13.08
C ASN A 5 -2.20 -10.50 11.93
N SER A 6 -1.11 -10.88 11.25
CA SER A 6 -0.80 -10.41 9.91
C SER A 6 -1.74 -11.10 8.93
N ASP A 7 -3.04 -10.81 9.04
CA ASP A 7 -4.03 -11.28 8.09
C ASP A 7 -3.87 -10.46 6.80
N ILE A 8 -2.97 -10.90 5.93
CA ILE A 8 -2.94 -10.47 4.53
C ILE A 8 -4.13 -11.18 3.86
N HIS A 9 -5.32 -10.62 4.05
CA HIS A 9 -6.55 -11.10 3.42
C HIS A 9 -6.52 -10.81 1.92
N TYR A 10 -6.38 -11.86 1.11
CA TYR A 10 -6.89 -11.90 -0.26
C TYR A 10 -8.32 -12.45 -0.24
N ASP A 11 -9.23 -11.74 0.44
CA ASP A 11 -10.65 -12.10 0.41
C ASP A 11 -11.37 -11.19 -0.60
N GLU A 12 -11.79 -11.86 -1.68
CA GLU A 12 -12.60 -11.45 -2.83
C GLU A 12 -11.88 -10.59 -3.87
N GLU A 13 -12.06 -10.96 -5.15
CA GLU A 13 -11.68 -10.10 -6.27
C GLU A 13 -12.50 -8.80 -6.19
N PRO A 14 -11.93 -7.62 -5.91
CA PRO A 14 -12.59 -6.41 -6.33
C PRO A 14 -12.62 -6.42 -7.86
N PRO A 15 -13.70 -5.91 -8.45
CA PRO A 15 -13.97 -6.09 -9.86
C PRO A 15 -12.80 -5.59 -10.70
N ASN A 16 -12.49 -6.37 -11.74
CA ASN A 16 -11.47 -6.12 -12.76
C ASN A 16 -11.34 -4.63 -13.11
N GLU A 17 -10.09 -4.17 -13.26
CA GLU A 17 -9.68 -2.78 -13.52
C GLU A 17 -10.77 -1.86 -14.02
N PHE A 18 -10.99 -0.78 -13.26
CA PHE A 18 -11.91 0.27 -13.69
C PHE A 18 -13.23 -0.36 -14.08
N LEU A 19 -13.98 -0.95 -13.14
CA LEU A 19 -15.34 -1.49 -13.37
C LEU A 19 -15.86 -1.04 -14.74
N PRO A 20 -15.65 -1.84 -15.82
CA PRO A 20 -15.77 -1.31 -17.19
C PRO A 20 -17.20 -0.83 -17.45
N ASP A 21 -18.08 -1.31 -16.59
CA ASP A 21 -19.41 -0.85 -16.30
C ASP A 21 -19.43 0.35 -15.33
N LEU A 22 -19.64 1.55 -15.87
CA LEU A 22 -19.92 2.78 -15.12
C LEU A 22 -21.00 2.58 -14.04
N THR A 23 -21.94 1.64 -14.24
CA THR A 23 -23.04 1.39 -13.29
C THR A 23 -22.56 0.77 -11.97
N LYS A 24 -21.39 0.14 -11.94
CA LYS A 24 -20.80 -0.43 -10.73
C LYS A 24 -19.81 0.53 -10.06
N GLN A 25 -19.18 1.44 -10.82
CA GLN A 25 -18.22 2.41 -10.26
C GLN A 25 -18.91 3.37 -9.29
N GLU A 26 -20.09 3.85 -9.69
CA GLU A 26 -20.82 4.86 -8.92
C GLU A 26 -21.25 4.36 -7.53
N PRO A 27 -21.82 3.14 -7.37
CA PRO A 27 -22.05 2.56 -6.05
C PRO A 27 -20.80 2.46 -5.17
N TYR A 28 -19.66 2.06 -5.74
CA TYR A 28 -18.41 1.91 -5.00
C TYR A 28 -17.84 3.26 -4.52
N ILE A 29 -17.90 4.29 -5.39
CA ILE A 29 -17.52 5.65 -5.02
C ILE A 29 -18.50 6.20 -3.97
N GLN A 30 -19.80 5.94 -4.12
CA GLN A 30 -20.80 6.39 -3.15
C GLN A 30 -20.61 5.74 -1.78
N GLN A 31 -20.27 4.44 -1.72
CA GLN A 31 -19.88 3.78 -0.48
C GLN A 31 -18.65 4.46 0.17
N ALA A 32 -17.65 4.83 -0.63
CA ALA A 32 -16.49 5.56 -0.13
C ALA A 32 -16.85 6.98 0.37
N VAL A 33 -17.78 7.68 -0.29
CA VAL A 33 -18.33 8.96 0.16
C VAL A 33 -18.97 8.80 1.53
N ASP A 34 -19.87 7.83 1.68
CA ASP A 34 -20.59 7.58 2.93
C ASP A 34 -19.63 7.21 4.07
N ALA A 35 -18.63 6.37 3.77
CA ALA A 35 -17.62 5.97 4.75
C ALA A 35 -16.73 7.14 5.20
N ILE A 36 -16.28 7.99 4.28
CA ILE A 36 -15.45 9.15 4.61
C ILE A 36 -16.26 10.22 5.36
N GLU A 37 -17.52 10.40 4.99
CA GLU A 37 -18.43 11.29 5.72
C GLU A 37 -18.63 10.81 7.17
N GLU A 38 -18.95 9.52 7.36
CA GLU A 38 -19.09 8.93 8.69
C GLU A 38 -17.77 8.99 9.48
N PHE A 39 -16.62 8.81 8.81
CA PHE A 39 -15.31 9.01 9.42
C PHE A 39 -15.16 10.42 9.99
N PHE A 40 -15.57 11.45 9.26
CA PHE A 40 -15.45 12.83 9.73
C PHE A 40 -16.57 13.30 10.67
N ARG A 41 -17.71 12.60 10.74
CA ARG A 41 -18.90 13.01 11.50
C ARG A 41 -18.62 13.50 12.93
N ARG A 42 -17.71 12.84 13.66
CA ARG A 42 -17.34 13.21 15.05
C ARG A 42 -15.89 13.68 15.21
N ARG A 43 -15.12 13.76 14.11
CA ARG A 43 -13.70 14.10 14.16
C ARG A 43 -13.51 15.60 13.94
N LYS A 44 -12.88 16.27 14.91
CA LYS A 44 -12.58 17.71 14.87
C LYS A 44 -11.12 18.02 14.49
N THR A 45 -10.37 17.02 14.04
CA THR A 45 -8.95 17.14 13.72
C THR A 45 -8.70 17.02 12.22
N PRO A 46 -7.68 17.68 11.67
CA PRO A 46 -7.34 17.57 10.27
C PRO A 46 -6.56 16.28 9.99
N PHE A 47 -6.80 15.69 8.83
CA PHE A 47 -6.10 14.51 8.33
C PHE A 47 -5.35 14.85 7.06
N HIS A 48 -4.13 14.34 6.91
CA HIS A 48 -3.42 14.49 5.66
C HIS A 48 -4.13 13.68 4.56
N PHE A 49 -4.20 14.19 3.34
CA PHE A 49 -4.92 13.55 2.24
C PHE A 49 -4.43 12.11 1.99
N ARG A 50 -3.09 11.92 1.92
CA ARG A 50 -2.52 10.57 1.82
C ARG A 50 -2.77 9.72 3.07
N GLN A 51 -2.93 10.35 4.24
CA GLN A 51 -3.28 9.62 5.45
C GLN A 51 -4.63 8.93 5.28
N LEU A 52 -5.63 9.61 4.72
CA LEU A 52 -6.93 9.02 4.43
C LEU A 52 -6.81 7.90 3.39
N GLN A 53 -6.11 8.16 2.28
CA GLN A 53 -5.90 7.13 1.24
C GLN A 53 -5.31 5.85 1.80
N VAL A 54 -4.26 5.95 2.63
CA VAL A 54 -3.59 4.79 3.23
C VAL A 54 -4.47 4.08 4.27
N LEU A 55 -5.21 4.81 5.12
CA LEU A 55 -6.10 4.17 6.09
C LEU A 55 -7.21 3.37 5.41
N PHE A 56 -7.74 3.90 4.29
CA PHE A 56 -8.84 3.27 3.56
C PHE A 56 -8.39 2.28 2.47
N GLU A 57 -7.11 2.14 2.16
CA GLU A 57 -6.64 1.45 0.93
C GLU A 57 -6.97 -0.06 0.85
N THR A 58 -7.23 -0.71 1.98
CA THR A 58 -7.68 -2.10 2.04
C THR A 58 -9.18 -2.24 1.76
N GLN A 59 -9.92 -1.14 1.78
CA GLN A 59 -11.34 -1.06 1.45
C GLN A 59 -11.58 -0.36 0.10
N PHE A 60 -10.95 0.80 -0.11
CA PHE A 60 -11.12 1.68 -1.24
C PHE A 60 -9.79 2.00 -1.90
N PHE A 61 -9.71 1.95 -3.23
CA PHE A 61 -8.50 2.41 -3.92
C PHE A 61 -8.18 3.87 -3.58
N HIS A 62 -6.91 4.25 -3.70
CA HIS A 62 -6.46 5.61 -3.42
C HIS A 62 -7.19 6.66 -4.28
N ILE A 63 -7.50 6.32 -5.53
CA ILE A 63 -8.27 7.17 -6.44
C ILE A 63 -9.74 7.29 -6.02
N THR A 64 -10.38 6.20 -5.61
CA THR A 64 -11.76 6.19 -5.10
C THR A 64 -11.86 7.04 -3.84
N THR A 65 -10.90 6.89 -2.91
CA THR A 65 -10.82 7.73 -1.71
C THR A 65 -10.66 9.21 -2.08
N ALA A 66 -9.83 9.52 -3.09
CA ALA A 66 -9.64 10.89 -3.55
C ALA A 66 -10.92 11.49 -4.13
N GLN A 67 -11.62 10.74 -5.01
CA GLN A 67 -12.89 11.14 -5.60
C GLN A 67 -13.96 11.40 -4.53
N ALA A 68 -14.06 10.51 -3.53
CA ALA A 68 -14.99 10.66 -2.43
C ALA A 68 -14.71 11.94 -1.60
N ILE A 69 -13.44 12.23 -1.30
CA ILE A 69 -13.05 13.48 -0.63
C ILE A 69 -13.44 14.70 -1.46
N TYR A 70 -13.20 14.70 -2.78
CA TYR A 70 -13.56 15.82 -3.63
C TYR A 70 -15.07 16.02 -3.72
N ARG A 71 -15.87 14.96 -3.84
CA ARG A 71 -17.34 15.04 -3.80
C ARG A 71 -17.83 15.66 -2.49
N LEU A 72 -17.28 15.25 -1.36
CA LEU A 72 -17.64 15.83 -0.05
C LEU A 72 -17.19 17.29 0.09
N LYS A 73 -16.06 17.66 -0.52
CA LYS A 73 -15.64 19.07 -0.61
C LYS A 73 -16.60 19.90 -1.45
N ASP A 74 -17.00 19.38 -2.61
CA ASP A 74 -17.89 20.10 -3.54
C ASP A 74 -19.32 20.21 -2.98
N ARG A 75 -19.76 19.26 -2.15
CA ARG A 75 -20.96 19.36 -1.31
C ARG A 75 -20.82 20.31 -0.11
N GLY A 76 -19.66 20.91 0.11
CA GLY A 76 -19.39 21.82 1.23
C GLY A 76 -19.25 21.13 2.60
N ILE A 77 -19.18 19.80 2.66
CA ILE A 77 -19.05 19.03 3.91
C ILE A 77 -17.61 19.06 4.42
N LEU A 78 -16.64 18.95 3.50
CA LEU A 78 -15.21 18.99 3.81
C LEU A 78 -14.52 20.22 3.20
N GLN A 79 -13.40 20.60 3.78
CA GLN A 79 -12.47 21.60 3.26
C GLN A 79 -11.07 21.03 3.15
N THR A 80 -10.28 21.65 2.28
CA THR A 80 -8.86 21.31 2.11
C THR A 80 -7.97 22.51 2.35
N LYS A 81 -6.83 22.31 3.02
CA LYS A 81 -5.80 23.35 3.19
C LYS A 81 -4.42 22.77 2.97
N ARG A 82 -3.58 23.49 2.22
CA ARG A 82 -2.19 23.10 1.93
C ARG A 82 -1.23 23.68 2.95
N PHE A 83 -0.22 22.91 3.33
CA PHE A 83 0.87 23.31 4.21
C PHE A 83 2.19 22.82 3.66
N LYS A 84 3.25 23.62 3.82
CA LYS A 84 4.62 23.20 3.50
C LYS A 84 5.05 22.09 4.47
N ALA A 85 5.62 21.02 3.92
CA ALA A 85 6.16 19.86 4.63
C ALA A 85 7.56 19.56 4.08
N GLY A 86 8.55 20.31 4.53
CA GLY A 86 9.91 20.26 3.98
C GLY A 86 9.97 20.85 2.58
N THR A 87 10.46 20.07 1.62
CA THR A 87 10.45 20.39 0.18
C THR A 87 9.11 20.09 -0.48
N ASN A 88 8.20 19.38 0.21
CA ASN A 88 6.90 18.97 -0.31
C ASN A 88 5.76 19.85 0.22
N VAL A 89 4.57 19.65 -0.35
CA VAL A 89 3.31 20.26 0.13
C VAL A 89 2.37 19.15 0.58
N ALA A 90 1.90 19.24 1.83
CA ALA A 90 0.88 18.36 2.38
C ALA A 90 -0.51 19.01 2.26
N THR A 91 -1.46 18.29 1.69
CA THR A 91 -2.87 18.69 1.66
C THR A 91 -3.59 18.08 2.86
N PHE A 92 -4.24 18.90 3.69
CA PHE A 92 -5.03 18.46 4.83
C PHE A 92 -6.52 18.59 4.54
N VAL A 93 -7.29 17.60 4.99
CA VAL A 93 -8.75 17.49 4.87
C VAL A 93 -9.37 17.60 6.26
N PHE A 94 -10.45 18.37 6.39
CA PHE A 94 -11.16 18.57 7.66
C PHE A 94 -12.62 19.00 7.40
N PRO A 95 -13.54 18.83 8.37
CA PRO A 95 -14.92 19.28 8.22
C PRO A 95 -15.06 20.80 8.10
N SER A 96 -15.91 21.25 7.17
CA SER A 96 -16.14 22.68 6.90
C SER A 96 -16.65 23.45 8.13
N TYR A 97 -17.52 22.84 8.93
CA TYR A 97 -18.14 23.47 10.10
C TYR A 97 -17.12 23.90 11.17
N LEU A 98 -15.88 23.40 11.13
CA LEU A 98 -14.82 23.81 12.04
C LEU A 98 -14.30 25.23 11.77
N LEU A 99 -14.69 25.87 10.66
CA LEU A 99 -14.27 27.23 10.32
C LEU A 99 -15.12 28.33 10.98
N ASN A 100 -16.08 27.96 11.84
CA ASN A 100 -17.03 28.90 12.44
C ASN A 100 -16.41 29.82 13.52
N SER A 101 -15.21 29.50 14.04
CA SER A 101 -14.54 30.35 15.03
C SER A 101 -13.05 30.51 14.75
N GLN A 102 -12.49 31.67 15.14
CA GLN A 102 -11.05 31.95 15.00
C GLN A 102 -10.18 31.01 15.85
N ASN A 103 -10.66 30.63 17.05
CA ASN A 103 -9.96 29.70 17.94
C ASN A 103 -9.87 28.30 17.32
N THR A 104 -10.95 27.81 16.69
CA THR A 104 -10.94 26.52 15.99
C THR A 104 -9.98 26.56 14.80
N LYS A 105 -9.97 27.64 14.01
CA LYS A 105 -9.01 27.82 12.91
C LYS A 105 -7.57 27.75 13.40
N LYS A 106 -7.22 28.47 14.47
CA LYS A 106 -5.86 28.45 15.06
C LYS A 106 -5.46 27.04 15.53
N THR A 107 -6.40 26.32 16.14
CA THR A 107 -6.20 24.94 16.60
C THR A 107 -5.94 24.01 15.40
N LEU A 108 -6.78 24.06 14.37
CA LEU A 108 -6.59 23.31 13.13
C LEU A 108 -5.22 23.55 12.50
N GLU A 109 -4.81 24.81 12.35
CA GLU A 109 -3.50 25.15 11.79
C GLU A 109 -2.35 24.59 12.62
N THR A 110 -2.47 24.59 13.95
CA THR A 110 -1.47 24.02 14.85
C THR A 110 -1.33 22.51 14.63
N HIS A 111 -2.46 21.79 14.54
CA HIS A 111 -2.46 20.37 14.23
C HIS A 111 -1.87 20.07 12.84
N MET A 112 -2.23 20.85 11.81
CA MET A 112 -1.69 20.70 10.46
C MET A 112 -0.18 20.93 10.43
N LYS A 113 0.32 22.01 11.05
CA LYS A 113 1.76 22.29 11.16
C LYS A 113 2.50 21.15 11.86
N SER A 114 1.93 20.65 12.96
CA SER A 114 2.52 19.53 13.71
C SER A 114 2.61 18.25 12.87
N LYS A 115 1.55 17.88 12.14
CA LYS A 115 1.57 16.74 11.21
C LYS A 115 2.49 16.97 10.02
N ALA A 116 2.54 18.19 9.47
CA ALA A 116 3.41 18.54 8.34
C ALA A 116 4.89 18.36 8.66
N ARG A 117 5.31 18.63 9.91
CA ARG A 117 6.67 18.32 10.39
C ARG A 117 6.96 16.82 10.35
N THR A 118 6.03 15.99 10.82
CA THR A 118 6.17 14.53 10.75
C THR A 118 6.25 14.04 9.30
N ILE A 119 5.40 14.58 8.42
CA ILE A 119 5.42 14.28 6.98
C ILE A 119 6.76 14.66 6.35
N SER A 120 7.28 15.85 6.68
CA SER A 120 8.58 16.32 6.20
C SER A 120 9.72 15.37 6.56
N LEU A 121 9.66 14.69 7.71
CA LEU A 121 10.71 13.77 8.15
C LEU A 121 10.68 12.49 7.31
N TYR A 122 9.52 11.82 7.26
CA TYR A 122 9.43 10.52 6.58
C TYR A 122 9.40 10.64 5.05
N ALA A 123 9.04 11.81 4.51
CA ALA A 123 9.08 12.09 3.07
C ALA A 123 10.39 12.78 2.64
N SER A 124 11.40 12.84 3.52
CA SER A 124 12.70 13.40 3.14
C SER A 124 13.42 12.48 2.16
N PRO A 125 14.22 13.02 1.21
CA PRO A 125 14.94 12.20 0.23
C PRO A 125 15.87 11.16 0.87
N TYR A 126 16.51 11.51 1.99
CA TYR A 126 17.40 10.61 2.72
C TYR A 126 16.64 9.39 3.27
N ILE A 127 15.53 9.62 3.96
CA ILE A 127 14.69 8.53 4.50
C ILE A 127 14.09 7.70 3.36
N ALA A 128 13.60 8.35 2.30
CA ALA A 128 13.07 7.63 1.15
C ALA A 128 14.11 6.69 0.51
N LYS A 129 15.36 7.15 0.38
CA LYS A 129 16.47 6.34 -0.11
C LYS A 129 16.79 5.18 0.83
N ASP A 130 16.91 5.43 2.13
CA ASP A 130 17.17 4.38 3.13
C ASP A 130 16.10 3.27 3.07
N LEU A 131 14.82 3.66 2.90
CA LEU A 131 13.71 2.71 2.80
C LEU A 131 13.73 1.91 1.50
N ALA A 132 14.13 2.53 0.39
CA ALA A 132 14.29 1.84 -0.88
C ALA A 132 15.45 0.84 -0.82
N ASP A 133 16.65 1.29 -0.42
CA ASP A 133 17.85 0.47 -0.32
C ASP A 133 17.65 -0.72 0.64
N HIS A 134 17.01 -0.47 1.79
CA HIS A 134 16.69 -1.52 2.76
C HIS A 134 15.76 -2.57 2.15
N PHE A 135 14.66 -2.14 1.55
CA PHE A 135 13.67 -3.06 0.99
C PHE A 135 14.21 -3.84 -0.21
N GLU A 136 15.02 -3.21 -1.06
CA GLU A 136 15.77 -3.88 -2.11
C GLU A 136 16.70 -4.95 -1.53
N SER A 137 17.43 -4.64 -0.45
CA SER A 137 18.33 -5.60 0.21
C SER A 137 17.56 -6.81 0.76
N LEU A 138 16.40 -6.58 1.37
CA LEU A 138 15.52 -7.66 1.82
C LEU A 138 14.99 -8.49 0.64
N THR A 139 14.63 -7.84 -0.47
CA THR A 139 14.19 -8.53 -1.69
C THR A 139 15.31 -9.38 -2.27
N LYS A 140 16.55 -8.88 -2.31
CA LYS A 140 17.72 -9.67 -2.76
C LYS A 140 17.93 -10.91 -1.91
N TYR A 141 17.74 -10.81 -0.60
CA TYR A 141 17.81 -11.95 0.31
C TYR A 141 16.74 -12.99 -0.04
N GLU A 142 15.50 -12.55 -0.25
CA GLU A 142 14.37 -13.42 -0.59
C GLU A 142 14.50 -14.10 -1.97
N LEU A 143 15.08 -13.43 -2.96
CA LEU A 143 15.37 -14.05 -4.24
C LEU A 143 16.40 -15.19 -4.06
N ARG A 144 17.46 -14.94 -3.29
CA ARG A 144 18.53 -15.93 -3.06
C ARG A 144 18.07 -17.13 -2.24
N SER A 145 17.21 -16.93 -1.24
CA SER A 145 16.61 -18.03 -0.48
C SER A 145 15.75 -18.95 -1.37
N ASN A 146 15.27 -18.42 -2.50
CA ASN A 146 14.54 -19.16 -3.53
C ASN A 146 15.42 -19.66 -4.70
N ASN A 147 16.73 -19.80 -4.47
CA ASN A 147 17.72 -20.24 -5.47
C ASN A 147 17.77 -19.36 -6.72
N LEU A 148 17.37 -18.10 -6.64
CA LEU A 148 17.51 -17.16 -7.75
C LEU A 148 18.85 -16.44 -7.68
N THR A 149 19.63 -16.53 -8.75
CA THR A 149 20.88 -15.81 -8.92
C THR A 149 20.61 -14.46 -9.57
N ILE A 150 20.94 -13.36 -8.89
CA ILE A 150 20.79 -12.01 -9.45
C ILE A 150 21.93 -11.76 -10.43
N VAL A 151 21.60 -11.59 -11.70
CA VAL A 151 22.57 -11.38 -12.80
C VAL A 151 22.70 -9.92 -13.21
N SER A 152 21.74 -9.06 -12.83
CA SER A 152 21.79 -7.63 -13.09
C SER A 152 20.96 -6.86 -12.06
N SER A 153 21.31 -5.60 -11.82
CA SER A 153 20.56 -4.66 -10.96
C SER A 153 20.37 -3.34 -11.68
N HIS A 154 19.22 -2.70 -11.49
CA HIS A 154 18.82 -1.45 -12.16
C HIS A 154 19.05 -1.50 -13.67
N SER A 155 18.49 -2.52 -14.33
CA SER A 155 18.75 -2.82 -15.74
C SER A 155 17.47 -2.95 -16.55
N ASN A 156 17.57 -2.59 -17.82
CA ASN A 156 16.56 -2.80 -18.85
C ASN A 156 17.10 -3.62 -20.03
N GLU A 157 18.15 -4.38 -19.77
CA GLU A 157 18.88 -5.21 -20.72
C GLU A 157 19.13 -6.59 -20.13
N TYR A 158 18.91 -7.60 -20.95
CA TYR A 158 19.21 -8.99 -20.62
C TYR A 158 19.61 -9.76 -21.88
N LYS A 159 20.78 -10.40 -21.84
CA LYS A 159 21.42 -11.02 -23.02
C LYS A 159 21.49 -10.00 -24.16
N ASN A 160 21.04 -10.38 -25.36
CA ASN A 160 21.10 -9.54 -26.56
C ASN A 160 19.84 -8.66 -26.76
N ARG A 161 19.05 -8.44 -25.71
CA ARG A 161 17.80 -7.66 -25.76
C ARG A 161 17.92 -6.46 -24.84
N LYS A 162 17.66 -5.27 -25.38
CA LYS A 162 17.72 -3.99 -24.65
C LYS A 162 16.46 -3.19 -24.92
N TRP A 163 15.80 -2.77 -23.85
CA TRP A 163 14.70 -1.83 -23.93
C TRP A 163 15.19 -0.44 -24.38
N LYS A 164 14.54 0.13 -25.40
CA LYS A 164 14.92 1.44 -25.98
C LYS A 164 13.81 2.48 -25.98
N LYS A 165 12.57 2.09 -25.65
CA LYS A 165 11.42 3.00 -25.67
C LYS A 165 11.51 4.06 -24.55
N SER A 166 12.17 3.73 -23.44
CA SER A 166 12.41 4.66 -22.33
C SER A 166 13.70 4.33 -21.57
N LYS A 167 13.96 5.10 -20.50
CA LYS A 167 15.05 4.90 -19.55
C LYS A 167 14.63 4.12 -18.30
N ALA A 168 13.41 3.58 -18.27
CA ALA A 168 12.94 2.76 -17.16
C ALA A 168 13.76 1.48 -17.05
N ASN A 169 14.00 1.05 -15.82
CA ASN A 169 14.77 -0.13 -15.44
C ASN A 169 13.94 -1.00 -14.48
N LEU A 170 14.21 -2.30 -14.51
CA LEU A 170 13.83 -3.23 -13.45
C LEU A 170 14.86 -3.13 -12.32
N ASP A 171 14.43 -3.37 -11.08
CA ASP A 171 15.35 -3.34 -9.93
C ASP A 171 16.35 -4.50 -10.01
N PHE A 172 15.88 -5.70 -10.36
CA PHE A 172 16.74 -6.87 -10.56
C PHE A 172 16.34 -7.68 -11.79
N ILE A 173 17.32 -8.38 -12.35
CA ILE A 173 17.09 -9.54 -13.23
C ILE A 173 17.73 -10.74 -12.55
N ALA A 174 16.96 -11.81 -12.38
CA ALA A 174 17.39 -13.00 -11.68
C ALA A 174 17.11 -14.29 -12.46
N GLU A 175 18.03 -15.23 -12.40
CA GLU A 175 17.97 -16.52 -13.07
C GLU A 175 17.76 -17.65 -12.06
N HIS A 176 16.91 -18.61 -12.43
CA HIS A 176 16.77 -19.87 -11.71
C HIS A 176 17.64 -20.95 -12.38
N PRO A 177 18.17 -21.93 -11.63
CA PRO A 177 19.05 -22.98 -12.16
C PRO A 177 18.49 -23.80 -13.33
N ASP A 178 17.17 -23.85 -13.48
CA ASP A 178 16.50 -24.52 -14.61
C ASP A 178 16.33 -23.65 -15.87
N GLY A 179 16.98 -22.48 -15.91
CA GLY A 179 17.03 -21.59 -17.07
C GLY A 179 15.90 -20.57 -17.15
N ARG A 180 14.98 -20.53 -16.18
CA ARG A 180 13.95 -19.50 -16.11
C ARG A 180 14.53 -18.17 -15.62
N VAL A 181 13.97 -17.08 -16.11
CA VAL A 181 14.48 -15.73 -15.86
C VAL A 181 13.36 -14.81 -15.45
N PHE A 182 13.63 -13.96 -14.45
CA PHE A 182 12.65 -13.09 -13.83
C PHE A 182 13.13 -11.65 -13.80
N GLY A 183 12.24 -10.73 -14.18
CA GLY A 183 12.42 -9.29 -13.98
C GLY A 183 11.72 -8.89 -12.69
N VAL A 184 12.44 -8.29 -11.75
CA VAL A 184 11.94 -8.01 -10.40
C VAL A 184 11.80 -6.51 -10.18
N GLN A 185 10.65 -6.09 -9.65
CA GLN A 185 10.41 -4.74 -9.15
C GLN A 185 10.05 -4.79 -7.66
N ALA A 186 10.80 -4.07 -6.85
CA ALA A 186 10.64 -3.89 -5.41
C ALA A 186 10.12 -2.48 -5.11
N LYS A 187 8.91 -2.33 -4.53
CA LYS A 187 8.35 -1.02 -4.17
C LYS A 187 7.87 -0.95 -2.73
N ASN A 188 8.55 -0.14 -1.92
CA ASN A 188 8.26 0.04 -0.50
C ASN A 188 7.57 1.38 -0.19
N GLU A 189 6.68 1.84 -1.06
CA GLU A 189 6.16 3.19 -0.98
C GLU A 189 4.72 3.22 -0.43
N LEU A 190 4.36 4.35 0.19
CA LEU A 190 2.99 4.66 0.59
C LEU A 190 2.14 5.19 -0.58
N LYS A 191 2.75 5.45 -1.75
CA LYS A 191 2.02 5.70 -2.99
C LYS A 191 1.78 4.37 -3.70
N PRO A 192 0.61 4.19 -4.34
CA PRO A 192 0.44 3.08 -5.25
C PRO A 192 1.38 3.29 -6.44
N ILE A 193 1.73 2.19 -7.09
CA ILE A 193 2.27 2.26 -8.45
C ILE A 193 1.20 2.86 -9.37
N GLU A 194 1.61 3.73 -10.29
CA GLU A 194 0.70 4.25 -11.32
C GLU A 194 0.52 3.19 -12.41
N LYS A 195 -0.62 3.21 -13.12
CA LYS A 195 -0.94 2.17 -14.10
C LYS A 195 0.08 2.14 -15.23
N GLU A 196 0.46 3.32 -15.73
CA GLU A 196 1.41 3.47 -16.82
C GLU A 196 2.80 2.97 -16.42
N GLU A 197 3.21 3.18 -15.17
CA GLU A 197 4.47 2.66 -14.64
C GLU A 197 4.44 1.13 -14.56
N LEU A 198 3.33 0.54 -14.11
CA LEU A 198 3.17 -0.92 -14.10
C LEU A 198 3.22 -1.50 -15.52
N GLU A 199 2.45 -0.93 -16.45
CA GLU A 199 2.39 -1.38 -17.84
C GLU A 199 3.76 -1.31 -18.51
N GLU A 200 4.52 -0.22 -18.31
CA GLU A 200 5.88 -0.09 -18.82
C GLU A 200 6.80 -1.21 -18.29
N GLN A 201 6.73 -1.54 -17.00
CA GLN A 201 7.54 -2.62 -16.42
C GLN A 201 7.16 -4.01 -16.96
N LEU A 202 5.87 -4.24 -17.24
CA LEU A 202 5.40 -5.46 -17.89
C LEU A 202 5.85 -5.52 -19.36
N GLU A 203 5.81 -4.40 -20.08
CA GLU A 203 6.34 -4.29 -21.46
C GLU A 203 7.84 -4.60 -21.51
N ILE A 204 8.62 -4.07 -20.57
CA ILE A 204 10.05 -4.37 -20.44
C ILE A 204 10.26 -5.88 -20.27
N CYS A 205 9.54 -6.52 -19.34
CA CYS A 205 9.66 -7.97 -19.13
C CYS A 205 9.32 -8.78 -20.39
N SER A 206 8.23 -8.41 -21.09
CA SER A 206 7.81 -9.05 -22.34
C SER A 206 8.83 -8.89 -23.47
N HIS A 207 9.43 -7.69 -23.59
CA HIS A 207 10.47 -7.40 -24.58
C HIS A 207 11.73 -8.25 -24.33
N LEU A 208 12.16 -8.32 -23.06
CA LEU A 208 13.33 -9.07 -22.62
C LEU A 208 13.11 -10.59 -22.58
N LYS A 209 11.86 -11.07 -22.72
CA LYS A 209 11.45 -12.48 -22.62
C LYS A 209 11.72 -13.09 -21.24
N ILE A 210 11.39 -12.32 -20.20
CA ILE A 210 11.52 -12.72 -18.79
C ILE A 210 10.17 -12.59 -18.08
N LYS A 211 9.95 -13.33 -16.99
CA LYS A 211 8.69 -13.28 -16.23
C LYS A 211 8.72 -12.19 -15.17
N PRO A 212 7.67 -11.37 -15.02
CA PRO A 212 7.67 -10.29 -14.02
C PRO A 212 7.44 -10.83 -12.60
N ILE A 213 8.18 -10.29 -11.63
CA ILE A 213 7.97 -10.45 -10.20
C ILE A 213 7.84 -9.07 -9.56
N PHE A 214 6.74 -8.82 -8.89
CA PHE A 214 6.51 -7.60 -8.12
C PHE A 214 6.52 -7.92 -6.62
N VAL A 215 7.44 -7.32 -5.88
CA VAL A 215 7.50 -7.34 -4.42
C VAL A 215 7.15 -5.95 -3.94
N VAL A 216 5.94 -5.75 -3.42
CA VAL A 216 5.43 -4.40 -3.18
C VAL A 216 4.75 -4.28 -1.83
N ARG A 217 4.81 -3.08 -1.26
CA ARG A 217 4.07 -2.72 -0.06
C ARG A 217 2.55 -2.77 -0.32
N TYR A 218 2.12 -2.25 -1.46
CA TYR A 218 0.72 -2.18 -1.85
C TYR A 218 0.59 -2.22 -3.37
N MET A 219 -0.41 -2.96 -3.85
CA MET A 219 -0.83 -3.00 -5.24
C MET A 219 -2.35 -2.81 -5.26
N PRO A 220 -2.90 -1.85 -6.01
CA PRO A 220 -4.33 -1.83 -6.28
C PRO A 220 -4.75 -3.19 -6.84
N PHE A 221 -5.72 -3.85 -6.22
CA PHE A 221 -6.07 -5.21 -6.64
C PHE A 221 -6.43 -5.29 -8.12
N SER A 222 -7.07 -4.24 -8.66
CA SER A 222 -7.36 -4.10 -10.07
C SER A 222 -6.16 -4.50 -10.94
N PHE A 223 -4.94 -4.11 -10.57
CA PHE A 223 -3.73 -4.36 -11.35
C PHE A 223 -3.18 -5.79 -11.28
N THR A 224 -3.70 -6.60 -10.34
CA THR A 224 -3.24 -7.99 -10.14
C THR A 224 -3.41 -8.83 -11.40
N HIS A 225 -4.50 -8.61 -12.15
CA HIS A 225 -4.77 -9.43 -13.33
C HIS A 225 -3.80 -9.15 -14.49
N LEU A 226 -3.30 -7.91 -14.66
CA LEU A 226 -2.28 -7.58 -15.67
C LEU A 226 -1.00 -8.38 -15.43
N ILE A 227 -0.57 -8.49 -14.17
CA ILE A 227 0.60 -9.28 -13.77
C ILE A 227 0.35 -10.76 -14.06
N LYS A 228 -0.84 -11.28 -13.71
CA LYS A 228 -1.22 -12.68 -13.96
C LYS A 228 -1.28 -13.03 -15.46
N GLN A 229 -1.79 -12.13 -16.30
CA GLN A 229 -1.84 -12.32 -17.76
C GLN A 229 -0.44 -12.49 -18.37
N GLN A 230 0.56 -11.83 -17.81
CA GLN A 230 1.97 -11.99 -18.18
C GLN A 230 2.65 -13.18 -17.48
N GLN A 231 1.87 -14.07 -16.88
CA GLN A 231 2.35 -15.19 -16.07
C GLN A 231 3.36 -14.75 -15.01
N GLY A 232 3.15 -13.57 -14.41
CA GLY A 232 4.01 -12.99 -13.39
C GLY A 232 3.57 -13.33 -11.97
N PHE A 233 4.41 -12.95 -11.01
CA PHE A 233 4.17 -13.08 -9.57
C PHE A 233 3.97 -11.72 -8.90
N LEU A 234 3.05 -11.66 -7.95
CA LEU A 234 2.84 -10.50 -7.09
C LEU A 234 2.87 -10.93 -5.63
N LEU A 235 3.79 -10.31 -4.89
CA LEU A 235 3.91 -10.39 -3.44
C LEU A 235 3.56 -9.02 -2.84
N VAL A 236 2.42 -8.94 -2.14
CA VAL A 236 2.01 -7.74 -1.41
C VAL A 236 2.36 -7.92 0.08
N ILE A 237 3.18 -7.01 0.61
CA ILE A 237 3.64 -7.03 2.01
C ILE A 237 2.62 -6.37 2.95
N GLY A 238 1.87 -5.38 2.47
CA GLY A 238 0.85 -4.68 3.24
C GLY A 238 1.39 -3.60 4.19
N ASN A 239 2.62 -3.71 4.67
CA ASN A 239 3.28 -2.68 5.49
C ASN A 239 4.52 -2.13 4.78
N GLN A 240 4.79 -0.84 4.93
CA GLN A 240 6.07 -0.26 4.52
C GLN A 240 7.13 -0.71 5.52
N ILE A 241 8.21 -1.29 5.01
CA ILE A 241 9.26 -1.89 5.84
C ILE A 241 10.37 -0.88 6.09
N TRP A 242 10.71 -0.66 7.36
CA TRP A 242 11.71 0.29 7.81
C TRP A 242 12.92 -0.44 8.41
N PRO A 243 14.14 0.08 8.21
CA PRO A 243 15.32 -0.48 8.85
C PRO A 243 15.36 -0.15 10.35
N LEU A 244 16.06 -0.98 11.14
CA LEU A 244 16.16 -0.87 12.59
C LEU A 244 16.57 0.52 13.11
N GLY A 245 17.43 1.23 12.36
CA GLY A 245 17.93 2.57 12.73
C GLY A 245 16.84 3.63 12.89
N HIS A 246 15.66 3.43 12.30
CA HIS A 246 14.56 4.41 12.30
C HIS A 246 13.48 4.13 13.34
N ARG A 247 13.67 3.21 14.29
CA ARG A 247 12.66 2.78 15.29
C ARG A 247 11.92 3.94 15.97
N LYS A 248 12.65 4.91 16.54
CA LYS A 248 12.06 6.08 17.22
C LYS A 248 11.21 6.94 16.27
N LEU A 249 11.65 7.09 15.03
CA LEU A 249 10.89 7.81 14.01
C LEU A 249 9.61 7.05 13.64
N CYS A 250 9.66 5.74 13.46
CA CYS A 250 8.49 4.92 13.22
C CYS A 250 7.45 5.01 14.35
N GLU A 251 7.87 4.95 15.61
CA GLU A 251 6.98 5.13 16.77
C GLU A 251 6.28 6.50 16.74
N ASN A 252 7.04 7.56 16.44
CA ASN A 252 6.50 8.91 16.29
C ASN A 252 5.50 9.00 15.13
N ILE A 253 5.81 8.43 13.97
CA ILE A 253 4.90 8.39 12.82
C ILE A 253 3.62 7.63 13.19
N LYS A 254 3.72 6.42 13.75
CA LYS A 254 2.55 5.63 14.15
C LYS A 254 1.65 6.38 15.12
N SER A 255 2.21 7.01 16.16
CA SER A 255 1.42 7.75 17.14
C SER A 255 0.64 8.93 16.54
N ARG A 256 1.15 9.54 15.46
CA ARG A 256 0.54 10.73 14.83
C ARG A 256 -0.34 10.43 13.61
N MET A 257 -0.09 9.31 12.93
CA MET A 257 -0.74 8.95 11.67
C MET A 257 -1.77 7.84 11.83
N SER A 258 -1.74 7.09 12.93
CA SER A 258 -2.79 6.13 13.27
C SER A 258 -4.01 6.84 13.85
N ILE A 259 -5.10 6.11 13.91
CA ILE A 259 -6.32 6.48 14.64
C ILE A 259 -6.58 5.45 15.73
N SER A 260 -7.10 5.90 16.87
CA SER A 260 -7.55 4.97 17.90
C SER A 260 -8.75 4.16 17.40
N THR A 261 -8.71 2.84 17.58
CA THR A 261 -9.79 1.90 17.24
C THR A 261 -11.10 2.24 17.96
N ASN A 262 -11.01 2.76 19.19
CA ASN A 262 -12.16 3.21 19.98
C ASN A 262 -12.89 4.40 19.35
N LEU A 263 -12.25 5.11 18.41
CA LEU A 263 -12.85 6.23 17.68
C LEU A 263 -13.51 5.78 16.37
N ILE A 264 -13.53 4.49 16.03
CA ILE A 264 -14.17 3.95 14.82
C ILE A 264 -15.61 3.54 15.17
N PRO A 265 -16.64 4.32 14.75
CA PRO A 265 -18.03 3.99 15.05
C PRO A 265 -18.48 2.71 14.34
N GLN A 266 -19.48 2.03 14.89
CA GLN A 266 -20.03 0.79 14.31
C GLN A 266 -20.47 0.96 12.85
N LYS A 267 -21.19 2.06 12.54
CA LYS A 267 -21.59 2.40 11.17
C LYS A 267 -20.41 2.50 10.21
N LEU A 268 -19.26 3.01 10.66
CA LEU A 268 -18.06 3.08 9.83
C LEU A 268 -17.46 1.69 9.59
N LYS A 269 -17.53 0.79 10.57
CA LYS A 269 -17.11 -0.61 10.39
C LYS A 269 -17.99 -1.35 9.39
N GLU A 270 -19.27 -1.01 9.31
CA GLU A 270 -20.19 -1.58 8.31
C GLU A 270 -19.91 -1.03 6.91
N LEU A 271 -19.66 0.27 6.79
CA LEU A 271 -19.37 0.92 5.50
C LEU A 271 -17.97 0.58 4.97
N ALA A 272 -16.99 0.42 5.87
CA ALA A 272 -15.59 0.17 5.54
C ALA A 272 -14.99 -0.87 6.51
N PRO A 273 -15.42 -2.15 6.44
CA PRO A 273 -14.98 -3.20 7.35
C PRO A 273 -13.47 -3.46 7.30
N LYS A 274 -12.84 -3.20 6.14
CA LYS A 274 -11.40 -3.35 5.95
C LYS A 274 -10.61 -2.08 6.31
N LEU A 275 -11.20 -1.05 6.93
CA LEU A 275 -10.51 0.18 7.33
C LEU A 275 -9.35 -0.11 8.30
N ARG A 276 -8.16 0.42 8.01
CA ARG A 276 -7.03 0.36 8.93
C ARG A 276 -7.16 1.42 10.02
N SER A 277 -6.88 1.04 11.26
CA SER A 277 -6.68 1.97 12.36
C SER A 277 -5.21 2.38 12.51
N GLU A 278 -4.29 1.45 12.29
CA GLU A 278 -2.86 1.69 12.42
C GLU A 278 -2.21 2.15 11.11
N TRP A 279 -1.25 3.07 11.24
CA TRP A 279 -0.41 3.46 10.12
C TRP A 279 0.49 2.29 9.71
N PRO A 280 0.46 1.85 8.44
CA PRO A 280 1.01 0.55 8.03
C PRO A 280 2.51 0.63 7.75
N ILE A 281 3.28 0.89 8.81
CA ILE A 281 4.74 0.85 8.79
C ILE A 281 5.22 -0.18 9.81
N GLU A 282 6.36 -0.80 9.54
CA GLU A 282 6.91 -1.84 10.41
C GLU A 282 8.42 -1.85 10.34
N ILE A 283 9.08 -2.08 11.47
CA ILE A 283 10.53 -2.28 11.51
C ILE A 283 10.78 -3.77 11.30
N ARG A 284 11.48 -4.14 10.22
CA ARG A 284 11.88 -5.53 9.95
C ARG A 284 13.27 -5.62 9.37
N THR A 285 13.92 -6.76 9.59
CA THR A 285 15.19 -7.17 8.99
C THR A 285 15.02 -8.30 7.97
N ASP A 286 13.77 -8.67 7.68
CA ASP A 286 13.35 -9.71 6.76
C ASP A 286 12.05 -9.31 6.04
N ILE A 287 11.78 -9.99 4.93
CA ILE A 287 10.42 -10.05 4.36
C ILE A 287 9.62 -11.08 5.20
N PRO A 288 8.28 -10.94 5.36
CA PRO A 288 7.44 -11.95 5.98
C PRO A 288 7.78 -13.39 5.59
N GLU A 289 7.86 -14.31 6.56
CA GLU A 289 8.36 -15.69 6.33
C GLU A 289 7.50 -16.47 5.30
N ASP A 290 6.20 -16.19 5.24
CA ASP A 290 5.30 -16.78 4.26
C ASP A 290 5.61 -16.33 2.82
N ALA A 291 6.21 -15.15 2.65
CA ALA A 291 6.58 -14.62 1.34
C ALA A 291 7.51 -15.57 0.59
N SER A 292 8.48 -16.16 1.29
CA SER A 292 9.42 -17.11 0.70
C SER A 292 8.72 -18.36 0.21
N LYS A 293 7.84 -18.93 1.03
CA LYS A 293 7.03 -20.10 0.69
C LYS A 293 6.13 -19.82 -0.51
N ARG A 294 5.54 -18.62 -0.55
CA ARG A 294 4.65 -18.18 -1.64
C ARG A 294 5.40 -18.01 -2.96
N LEU A 295 6.57 -17.38 -2.94
CA LEU A 295 7.43 -17.24 -4.12
C LEU A 295 7.90 -18.62 -4.60
N ASN A 296 8.39 -19.47 -3.68
CA ASN A 296 8.83 -20.82 -3.99
C ASN A 296 7.72 -21.65 -4.64
N TYR A 297 6.51 -21.60 -4.08
CA TYR A 297 5.34 -22.29 -4.61
C TYR A 297 5.04 -21.85 -6.04
N TRP A 298 5.07 -20.54 -6.31
CA TRP A 298 4.83 -20.03 -7.65
C TRP A 298 5.95 -20.40 -8.63
N ILE A 299 7.21 -20.33 -8.20
CA ILE A 299 8.35 -20.79 -9.01
C ILE A 299 8.18 -22.28 -9.33
N THR A 300 7.85 -23.13 -8.37
CA THR A 300 7.80 -24.59 -8.59
C THR A 300 6.56 -25.04 -9.36
N SER A 301 5.40 -24.44 -9.10
CA SER A 301 4.11 -24.89 -9.66
C SER A 301 3.60 -24.07 -10.85
N GLY A 302 4.11 -22.84 -11.02
CA GLY A 302 3.52 -21.84 -11.92
C GLY A 302 2.14 -21.33 -11.48
N LYS A 303 1.64 -21.75 -10.32
CA LYS A 303 0.34 -21.38 -9.76
C LYS A 303 0.53 -20.38 -8.63
N TYR A 304 -0.45 -19.52 -8.43
CA TYR A 304 -0.48 -18.70 -7.22
C TYR A 304 -0.75 -19.58 -5.99
N PRO A 305 -0.12 -19.29 -4.85
CA PRO A 305 -0.37 -20.02 -3.61
C PRO A 305 -1.87 -19.98 -3.27
N PRO A 306 -2.46 -21.10 -2.79
CA PRO A 306 -3.82 -21.07 -2.29
C PRO A 306 -3.92 -20.07 -1.14
N THR A 307 -4.98 -19.27 -1.14
CA THR A 307 -5.30 -18.41 0.00
C THR A 307 -5.57 -19.29 1.20
N ALA A 308 -5.01 -18.95 2.37
CA ALA A 308 -5.29 -19.66 3.60
C ALA A 308 -6.82 -19.62 3.84
N THR A 309 -7.47 -20.77 3.67
CA THR A 309 -8.88 -20.93 4.04
C THR A 309 -8.98 -20.63 5.53
N LYS A 310 -9.91 -19.73 5.90
CA LYS A 310 -10.25 -19.46 7.30
C LYS A 310 -10.34 -20.79 8.04
N HIS A 311 -9.46 -21.03 9.00
CA HIS A 311 -9.67 -22.12 9.94
C HIS A 311 -11.04 -21.88 10.57
N ALA A 312 -12.00 -22.75 10.25
CA ALA A 312 -13.26 -22.81 10.96
C ALA A 312 -12.90 -22.90 12.44
N ALA A 313 -13.38 -21.93 13.23
CA ALA A 313 -13.21 -21.94 14.66
C ALA A 313 -13.80 -23.25 15.20
N THR A 314 -12.94 -24.22 15.50
CA THR A 314 -13.31 -25.39 16.27
C THR A 314 -13.59 -24.90 17.68
N THR A 315 -14.87 -24.67 17.96
CA THR A 315 -15.41 -24.51 19.31
C THR A 315 -15.09 -25.78 20.09
N THR A 316 -13.98 -25.75 20.82
CA THR A 316 -13.73 -26.73 21.88
C THR A 316 -14.61 -26.36 23.05
N ASN A 317 -15.78 -27.00 23.13
CA ASN A 317 -16.60 -27.02 24.34
C ASN A 317 -15.77 -27.65 25.47
N ARG A 318 -15.31 -26.82 26.40
CA ARG A 318 -14.86 -27.29 27.72
C ARG A 318 -16.13 -27.59 28.54
N PRO A 319 -16.29 -28.80 29.09
CA PRO A 319 -17.38 -29.06 30.03
C PRO A 319 -17.10 -28.32 31.34
N PRO A 320 -18.15 -27.87 32.05
CA PRO A 320 -17.99 -27.15 33.31
C PRO A 320 -17.44 -28.07 34.39
N SER A 321 -16.44 -27.58 35.11
CA SER A 321 -15.99 -28.08 36.42
C SER A 321 -16.59 -27.25 37.52
#